data_AF-A0A845GGS9-F1
#
_entry.id   AF-A0A845GGS9-F1
#
_cell.length_a   1.000
_cell.length_b   1.000
_cell.length_c   1.000
_cell.angle_alpha   90.00
_cell.angle_beta   90.00
_cell.angle_gamma   90.00
#
_symmetry.space_group_name_H-M   'P 1'
#
loop_
_entity.id
_entity.type
_entity.pdbx_description
1 polymer ?
#
loop_
_entity_poly.entity_id
_entity_poly.type
_entity_poly.pdbx_seq_one_letter_code
_entity_poly.pdbx_strand_id
1 'polypeptide(L)' 'MDAAHLIPMKPTCRSCGGRLTLDEMHYYDQGDGTASCGRCESEWMQDMADWKAGKTDKMPPRR' A
#
# COMPACT_ATOMS: atom_id res chain seq x y z
N MET A 1 30.95 -5.22 4.40
CA MET A 1 30.01 -5.50 3.30
C MET A 1 28.68 -5.68 3.98
N ASP A 2 27.92 -4.59 4.09
CA ASP A 2 26.65 -4.57 4.82
C ASP A 2 25.64 -5.39 4.02
N ALA A 3 25.10 -6.43 4.63
CA ALA A 3 24.10 -7.28 4.01
C ALA A 3 22.86 -6.41 3.77
N ALA A 4 22.68 -5.96 2.53
CA ALA A 4 21.44 -5.40 2.07
C ALA A 4 20.33 -6.34 2.54
N HIS A 5 19.54 -5.90 3.51
CA HIS A 5 18.31 -6.57 3.92
C HIS A 5 17.39 -6.53 2.70
N LEU A 6 17.55 -7.51 1.81
CA LEU A 6 16.63 -7.79 0.73
C LEU A 6 15.37 -8.29 1.41
N ILE A 7 14.53 -7.36 1.83
CA ILE A 7 13.21 -7.68 2.34
C ILE A 7 12.53 -8.48 1.22
N PRO A 8 12.07 -9.72 1.47
CA PRO A 8 11.45 -10.53 0.43
C PRO A 8 10.19 -9.81 -0.05
N MET A 9 10.32 -9.11 -1.18
CA MET A 9 9.23 -8.37 -1.80
C MET A 9 8.16 -9.37 -2.22
N LYS A 10 6.99 -9.31 -1.57
CA LYS A 10 5.85 -10.10 -2.01
C LYS A 10 5.24 -9.40 -3.22
N PRO A 11 5.20 -10.01 -4.42
CA PRO A 11 4.64 -9.40 -5.62
C PRO A 11 3.10 -9.47 -5.61
N THR A 12 2.50 -9.29 -4.44
CA THR A 12 1.07 -9.45 -4.19
C THR A 12 0.60 -8.35 -3.26
N CYS A 13 -0.50 -7.70 -3.61
CA CYS A 13 -1.15 -6.70 -2.79
C CYS A 13 -1.56 -7.31 -1.46
N ARG A 14 -1.19 -6.66 -0.36
CA ARG A 14 -1.56 -7.06 1.00
C ARG A 14 -3.07 -7.00 1.21
N SER A 15 -3.74 -6.02 0.63
CA SER A 15 -5.18 -5.79 0.81
C SER A 15 -6.06 -6.73 0.00
N CYS A 16 -5.76 -6.97 -1.27
CA CYS A 16 -6.64 -7.77 -2.14
C CYS A 16 -6.03 -9.09 -2.64
N GLY A 17 -4.74 -9.35 -2.35
CA GLY A 17 -4.01 -10.52 -2.86
C GLY A 17 -3.69 -10.46 -4.36
N GLY A 18 -4.08 -9.38 -5.06
CA GLY A 18 -3.81 -9.20 -6.48
C GLY A 18 -2.32 -9.14 -6.79
N ARG A 19 -1.91 -9.70 -7.93
CA ARG A 19 -0.50 -9.70 -8.34
C ARG A 19 -0.07 -8.28 -8.73
N LEU A 20 1.03 -7.82 -8.15
CA LEU A 20 1.61 -6.51 -8.39
C LEU A 20 2.62 -6.60 -9.53
N THR A 21 2.49 -5.69 -10.49
CA THR A 21 3.44 -5.52 -11.58
C THR A 21 4.64 -4.70 -11.10
N LEU A 22 5.78 -4.77 -11.82
CA LEU A 22 6.98 -3.95 -11.50
C LEU A 22 6.66 -2.45 -11.46
N ASP A 23 5.69 -2.01 -12.25
CA ASP A 23 5.21 -0.63 -12.29
C ASP A 23 4.42 -0.25 -11.02
N GLU A 24 3.66 -1.18 -10.46
CA GLU A 24 2.99 -0.99 -9.16
C GLU A 24 3.96 -1.15 -7.98
N MET A 25 5.19 -1.61 -8.21
CA MET A 25 6.19 -1.77 -7.16
C MET A 25 6.77 -0.43 -6.66
N HIS A 26 6.51 0.68 -7.35
CA HIS A 26 6.94 2.01 -6.90
C HIS A 26 6.23 2.50 -5.63
N TYR A 27 5.07 1.91 -5.28
CA TYR A 27 4.32 2.20 -4.05
C TYR A 27 4.84 1.45 -2.81
N TYR A 28 5.88 0.62 -2.95
CA TYR A 28 6.52 -0.11 -1.86
C TYR A 28 7.45 0.80 -1.06
N ASP A 29 6.91 1.59 -0.13
CA ASP A 29 7.73 2.21 0.92
C ASP A 29 7.08 2.02 2.29
N GLN A 30 7.19 0.80 2.81
CA GLN A 30 7.18 0.53 4.24
C GLN A 30 8.19 -0.59 4.48
N GLY A 31 9.16 -0.38 5.37
CA GLY A 31 10.28 -1.29 5.69
C GLY A 31 9.92 -2.71 6.16
N ASP A 32 8.66 -3.13 6.01
CA ASP A 32 8.10 -4.45 6.26
C ASP A 32 7.94 -5.30 4.96
N GLY A 33 8.19 -4.72 3.78
CA GLY A 33 8.13 -5.45 2.49
C GLY A 33 6.72 -5.77 2.01
N THR A 34 5.72 -5.08 2.56
CA THR A 34 4.32 -5.16 2.13
C THR A 34 4.01 -4.05 1.13
N ALA A 35 3.08 -4.33 0.23
CA ALA A 35 2.58 -3.33 -0.71
C ALA A 35 1.12 -3.49 -1.05
N SER A 36 0.59 -2.40 -1.58
CA SER A 36 -0.78 -2.29 -2.04
C SER A 36 -0.80 -1.97 -3.53
N CYS A 37 -1.76 -2.55 -4.27
CA CYS A 37 -1.93 -2.21 -5.68
C CYS A 37 -2.46 -0.79 -5.84
N GLY A 38 -2.21 -0.18 -6.99
CA GLY A 38 -2.65 1.20 -7.26
C GLY A 38 -4.16 1.39 -7.07
N ARG A 39 -4.96 0.34 -7.29
CA ARG A 39 -6.40 0.35 -6.97
C ARG A 39 -6.67 0.47 -5.48
N CYS A 40 -6.10 -0.41 -4.65
CA CYS A 40 -6.32 -0.37 -3.21
C CYS A 40 -5.75 0.91 -2.59
N GLU A 41 -4.65 1.42 -3.14
CA GLU A 41 -4.10 2.70 -2.73
C GLU A 41 -5.01 3.87 -3.13
N SER A 42 -5.53 3.88 -4.36
CA SER A 42 -6.50 4.90 -4.81
C SER A 42 -7.76 4.90 -3.95
N GLU A 43 -8.30 3.72 -3.62
CA GLU A 43 -9.43 3.59 -2.69
C GLU A 43 -9.08 4.16 -1.31
N TRP A 44 -7.89 3.84 -0.78
CA TRP A 44 -7.45 4.40 0.50
C TRP A 44 -7.24 5.92 0.46
N MET A 45 -6.69 6.46 -0.64
CA MET A 45 -6.55 7.91 -0.82
C MET A 45 -7.91 8.60 -0.89
N GLN A 46 -8.89 7.99 -1.55
CA GLN A 46 -10.26 8.47 -1.60
C GLN A 46 -10.88 8.44 -0.20
N ASP A 47 -10.77 7.33 0.52
CA ASP A 47 -11.25 7.19 1.90
C ASP A 47 -10.59 8.23 2.82
N MET A 48 -9.29 8.50 2.63
CA MET A 48 -8.54 9.53 3.37
C MET A 48 -9.02 10.95 3.04
N ALA A 49 -9.32 11.22 1.77
CA ALA A 49 -9.86 12.49 1.33
C ALA A 49 -11.26 12.73 1.91
N ASP A 50 -12.12 11.71 1.92
CA ASP A 50 -13.45 11.77 2.52
C ASP A 50 -13.39 11.91 4.05
N TRP A 51 -12.47 11.22 4.73
CA TRP A 51 -12.19 11.44 6.16
C TRP A 51 -11.71 12.87 6.44
N LYS A 52 -10.74 13.37 5.67
CA LYS A 52 -10.20 14.74 5.80
C LYS A 52 -11.26 15.81 5.50
N ALA A 53 -12.20 15.50 4.63
CA ALA A 53 -13.35 16.35 4.32
C ALA A 53 -14.47 16.26 5.37
N GLY A 54 -14.33 15.44 6.41
CA GLY A 54 -15.34 15.25 7.46
C GLY A 54 -16.57 14.47 7.01
N LYS A 55 -16.51 13.75 5.88
CA LYS A 55 -17.60 12.92 5.38
C LYS A 55 -17.65 11.54 6.04
N THR A 56 -16.53 11.10 6.60
CA THR A 56 -16.44 9.86 7.38
C THR A 56 -15.82 10.15 8.74
N ASP A 57 -16.36 9.55 9.79
CA ASP A 57 -15.89 9.74 11.17
C ASP A 57 -14.66 8.85 11.49
N LYS A 58 -14.45 7.80 10.67
CA LYS A 58 -13.41 6.80 10.89
C LYS A 58 -12.26 6.98 9.91
N MET A 59 -11.06 7.22 10.45
CA MET A 59 -9.82 7.24 9.68
C MET A 59 -9.59 5.86 9.04
N PRO A 60 -9.39 5.77 7.72
CA PRO A 60 -9.17 4.49 7.05
C PRO A 60 -7.81 3.90 7.45
N PRO A 61 -7.74 2.60 7.79
CA PRO A 61 -6.49 1.94 8.14
C PRO A 61 -5.56 1.90 6.92
N ARG A 62 -4.25 2.04 7.16
CA ARG A 62 -3.23 1.93 6.10
C ARG A 62 -3.29 0.53 5.48
N ARG A 63 -3.45 0.46 4.15
CA ARG A 63 -3.66 -0.76 3.37
C ARG A 63 -2.37 -1.47 2.98
#